data_AF-V5IBF3-F1
#
_entry.id   AF-V5IBF3-F1
#
_cell.length_a   1.000
_cell.length_b   1.000
_cell.length_c   1.000
_cell.angle_alpha   90.00
_cell.angle_beta   90.00
_cell.angle_gamma   90.00
#
_symmetry.space_group_name_H-M   'P 1'
#
loop_
_entity.id
_entity.type
_entity.pdbx_description
1 polymer ?
#
loop_
_entity_poly.entity_id
_entity_poly.type
_entity_poly.pdbx_seq_one_letter_code
_entity_poly.pdbx_strand_id
1 'polypeptide(L)'
;MMVGFFGSDITAREIGVGFAAFLSVSTGAFAIGCTMGVITAVVTKYTHDVRVVEPLAVLGIAYLSYLTAELVHFSGIISIICCGLVQVQYA
;
A
#
# COMPACT_ATOMS: atom_id res chain seq x y z
N MET A 1 -3.98 4.80 -13.10
CA MET A 1 -4.17 5.26 -14.50
C MET A 1 -3.73 4.14 -15.43
N MET A 2 -4.65 3.59 -16.23
CA MET A 2 -4.38 2.53 -17.21
C MET A 2 -4.02 3.24 -18.53
N VAL A 3 -2.74 3.22 -18.92
CA VAL A 3 -2.32 3.69 -20.24
C VAL A 3 -2.82 2.66 -21.23
N GLY A 4 -3.90 2.98 -21.94
CA GLY A 4 -4.48 2.11 -22.97
C GLY A 4 -3.56 2.03 -24.17
N PHE A 5 -2.79 0.95 -24.28
CA PHE A 5 -1.97 0.62 -25.45
C PHE A 5 -2.83 0.06 -26.60
N PHE A 6 -3.81 0.82 -27.08
CA PHE A 6 -4.62 0.44 -28.24
C PHE A 6 -4.39 1.42 -29.39
N GLY A 7 -3.36 1.11 -30.20
CA GLY A 7 -3.23 1.59 -31.57
C GLY A 7 -2.07 2.56 -31.84
N SER A 8 -1.22 2.16 -32.81
CA SER A 8 -0.21 2.94 -33.56
C SER A 8 1.18 3.06 -32.92
N ASP A 9 2.15 2.30 -33.47
CA ASP A 9 3.60 2.37 -33.25
C ASP A 9 4.09 2.62 -31.82
N ILE A 10 4.34 1.51 -31.10
CA ILE A 10 4.96 1.49 -29.76
C ILE A 10 6.34 2.16 -29.84
N THR A 11 6.36 3.46 -29.55
CA THR A 11 7.58 4.26 -29.62
C THR A 11 8.34 4.08 -28.30
N ALA A 12 9.68 4.00 -28.34
CA ALA A 12 10.52 3.83 -27.14
C ALA A 12 10.22 4.84 -26.01
N ARG A 13 9.70 6.02 -26.37
CA ARG A 13 9.23 7.05 -25.44
C ARG A 13 8.07 6.60 -24.57
N GLU A 14 7.12 5.81 -25.08
CA GLU A 14 5.96 5.32 -24.32
C GLU A 14 6.35 4.26 -23.29
N ILE A 15 7.30 3.40 -23.67
CA ILE A 15 7.90 2.42 -22.74
C ILE A 15 8.56 3.15 -21.56
N GLY A 16 9.31 4.23 -21.84
CA GLY A 16 9.92 5.06 -20.80
C GLY A 16 8.90 5.70 -19.85
N VAL A 17 7.79 6.21 -20.39
CA VAL A 17 6.70 6.79 -19.58
C VAL A 17 6.00 5.73 -18.73
N GLY A 18 5.75 4.53 -19.28
CA GLY A 18 5.16 3.42 -18.53
C GLY A 18 6.04 2.97 -17.37
N PHE A 19 7.36 2.88 -17.59
CA PHE A 19 8.30 2.53 -16.53
C PHE A 19 8.36 3.59 -15.43
N ALA A 20 8.40 4.87 -15.80
CA ALA A 20 8.36 5.98 -14.85
C ALA A 20 7.06 6.00 -14.04
N ALA A 21 5.92 5.75 -14.69
CA ALA A 21 4.62 5.66 -14.02
C ALA A 21 4.59 4.50 -13.02
N PHE A 22 5.08 3.31 -13.40
CA PHE A 22 5.14 2.17 -12.50
C PHE A 22 5.97 2.46 -11.24
N LEU A 23 7.15 3.06 -11.42
CA LEU A 23 8.03 3.39 -10.30
C LEU A 23 7.38 4.40 -9.36
N SER A 24 6.78 5.47 -9.90
CA SER A 24 6.13 6.51 -9.10
C SER A 24 4.96 5.97 -8.27
N VAL A 25 4.13 5.09 -8.86
CA VAL A 25 3.00 4.46 -8.19
C VAL A 25 3.45 3.47 -7.12
N SER A 26 4.49 2.68 -7.40
CA SER A 26 5.02 1.69 -6.46
C SER A 26 5.66 2.37 -5.23
N THR A 27 6.47 3.40 -5.44
CA THR A 27 7.07 4.17 -4.33
C THR A 27 6.02 4.93 -3.53
N GLY A 28 4.99 5.47 -4.18
CA GLY A 28 3.86 6.11 -3.51
C GLY A 28 3.08 5.14 -2.60
N ALA A 29 2.74 3.97 -3.12
CA ALA A 29 2.06 2.92 -2.35
C ALA A 29 2.92 2.40 -1.18
N PHE A 30 4.24 2.26 -1.37
CA PHE A 30 5.17 1.87 -0.31
C PHE A 30 5.15 2.85 0.86
N ALA A 31 5.18 4.16 0.58
CA ALA A 31 5.16 5.19 1.62
C ALA A 31 3.84 5.17 2.43
N ILE A 32 2.70 5.00 1.76
CA ILE A 32 1.38 4.90 2.41
C ILE A 32 1.27 3.62 3.26
N GLY A 33 1.76 2.50 2.73
CA GLY A 33 1.78 1.24 3.48
C GLY A 33 2.62 1.31 4.74
N CYS A 34 3.78 1.98 4.66
CA CYS A 34 4.69 2.14 5.79
C CYS A 34 4.09 3.04 6.89
N THR A 35 3.45 4.16 6.54
CA THR A 35 2.81 5.04 7.53
C THR A 35 1.66 4.35 8.26
N MET A 36 0.83 3.59 7.55
CA MET A 36 -0.25 2.81 8.15
C MET A 36 0.26 1.64 9.01
N GLY A 37 1.38 1.01 8.62
CA GLY A 37 2.07 0.01 9.42
C GLY A 37 2.55 0.58 10.76
N VAL A 38 3.15 1.78 10.76
CA VAL A 38 3.57 2.47 12.00
C VAL A 38 2.38 2.84 12.87
N ILE A 39 1.25 3.29 12.27
CA ILE A 39 0.01 3.53 13.00
C ILE A 39 -0.48 2.25 13.68
N THR A 40 -0.38 1.10 13.00
CA THR A 40 -0.72 -0.20 13.61
C THR A 40 0.14 -0.47 14.85
N ALA A 41 1.45 -0.26 14.77
CA ALA A 41 2.34 -0.47 15.92
C ALA A 41 1.96 0.37 17.14
N VAL A 42 1.52 1.61 16.91
CA VAL A 42 1.01 2.50 17.97
C VAL A 42 -0.29 1.94 18.55
N VAL A 43 -1.23 1.50 17.71
CA VAL A 43 -2.51 0.93 18.14
C VAL A 43 -2.32 -0.37 18.95
N THR A 44 -1.42 -1.25 18.52
CA THR A 44 -1.08 -2.49 19.25
C THR A 44 -0.53 -2.18 20.64
N LYS A 45 0.31 -1.13 20.78
CA LYS A 45 0.86 -0.72 22.08
C LYS A 45 -0.22 -0.29 23.10
N TYR A 46 -1.32 0.30 22.64
CA TYR A 46 -2.42 0.74 23.53
C TYR A 46 -3.47 -0.35 23.80
N THR A 47 -3.45 -1.48 23.07
CA THR A 47 -4.46 -2.54 23.14
C THR A 47 -3.96 -3.76 23.94
N HIS A 48 -3.34 -3.53 25.10
CA HIS A 48 -2.73 -4.63 25.90
C HIS A 48 -3.75 -5.45 26.72
N ASP A 49 -4.97 -4.95 26.93
CA ASP A 49 -5.96 -5.56 27.84
C ASP A 49 -6.89 -6.60 27.17
N VAL A 50 -7.04 -6.53 25.83
CA VAL A 50 -7.98 -7.36 25.06
C VAL A 50 -7.30 -8.03 23.86
N ARG A 51 -6.66 -9.18 24.09
CA ARG A 51 -5.95 -10.00 23.07
C ARG A 51 -6.82 -10.44 21.88
N VAL A 52 -8.14 -10.37 22.00
CA VAL A 52 -9.07 -10.74 20.90
C VAL A 52 -9.18 -9.63 19.85
N VAL A 53 -8.86 -8.39 20.22
CA VAL A 53 -8.97 -7.21 19.34
C VAL A 53 -7.71 -7.02 18.49
N GLU A 54 -6.57 -7.57 18.91
CA GLU A 54 -5.28 -7.48 18.22
C GLU A 54 -5.33 -7.95 16.75
N PRO A 55 -5.85 -9.15 16.42
CA PRO A 55 -5.91 -9.62 15.04
C PRO A 55 -6.86 -8.77 14.18
N LEU A 56 -7.96 -8.32 14.77
CA LEU A 56 -8.94 -7.48 14.10
C LEU A 56 -8.37 -6.10 13.78
N ALA A 57 -7.60 -5.52 14.70
CA ALA A 57 -6.95 -4.23 14.50
C ALA A 57 -5.86 -4.30 13.41
N VAL A 58 -5.03 -5.36 13.43
CA VAL A 58 -3.99 -5.58 12.40
C VAL A 58 -4.63 -5.72 11.01
N LEU A 59 -5.65 -6.57 10.88
CA LEU A 59 -6.37 -6.77 9.62
C LEU A 59 -7.14 -5.50 9.18
N GLY A 60 -7.76 -4.81 10.13
CA GLY A 60 -8.52 -3.59 9.88
C GLY A 60 -7.63 -2.46 9.35
N ILE A 61 -6.46 -2.22 9.98
CA ILE A 61 -5.53 -1.18 9.52
C ILE A 61 -4.85 -1.58 8.21
N ALA A 62 -4.57 -2.87 8.00
CA ALA A 62 -4.09 -3.35 6.71
C ALA A 62 -5.11 -3.06 5.59
N TYR A 63 -6.40 -3.24 5.85
CA TYR A 63 -7.47 -2.91 4.91
C TYR A 63 -7.64 -1.39 4.71
N LEU A 64 -7.48 -0.57 5.76
CA LEU A 64 -7.46 0.89 5.62
C LEU A 64 -6.29 1.38 4.77
N SER A 65 -5.12 0.76 4.90
CA SER A 65 -3.96 1.03 4.03
C SER A 65 -4.29 0.72 2.57
N TYR A 66 -4.93 -0.41 2.29
CA TYR A 66 -5.39 -0.77 0.96
C TYR A 66 -6.35 0.28 0.38
N LEU A 67 -7.40 0.64 1.13
CA LEU A 67 -8.39 1.63 0.69
C LEU A 67 -7.76 3.01 0.46
N THR A 68 -6.86 3.45 1.35
CA THR A 68 -6.19 4.75 1.21
C THR A 68 -5.34 4.81 -0.06
N ALA A 69 -4.63 3.74 -0.39
CA ALA A 69 -3.85 3.66 -1.62
C ALA A 69 -4.75 3.62 -2.88
N GLU A 70 -5.88 2.90 -2.84
CA GLU A 70 -6.85 2.88 -3.93
C GLU A 70 -7.50 4.26 -4.17
N LEU A 71 -7.76 5.04 -3.11
CA LEU A 71 -8.30 6.40 -3.22
C LEU A 71 -7.34 7.36 -3.94
N VAL A 72 -6.04 7.15 -3.79
CA VAL A 72 -4.99 7.93 -4.48
C VAL A 72 -4.71 7.35 -5.89
N HIS A 73 -5.48 6.34 -6.33
CA HIS A 73 -5.27 5.60 -7.58
C HIS A 73 -3.88 4.96 -7.68
N PHE A 74 -3.26 4.66 -6.53
CA PHE A 74 -2.05 3.87 -6.43
C PHE A 74 -2.38 2.39 -6.23
N SER A 75 -1.35 1.54 -6.19
CA SER A 75 -1.57 0.11 -6.01
C SER A 75 -1.94 -0.21 -4.56
N GLY A 76 -3.22 -0.50 -4.30
CA GLY A 76 -3.67 -0.95 -2.98
C GLY A 76 -2.95 -2.21 -2.50
N ILE A 77 -2.66 -3.12 -3.42
CA ILE A 77 -1.96 -4.39 -3.11
C ILE A 77 -0.54 -4.16 -2.60
N ILE A 78 0.23 -3.25 -3.22
CA ILE A 78 1.58 -2.92 -2.74
C ILE A 78 1.52 -2.27 -1.35
N SER A 79 0.53 -1.41 -1.13
CA SER A 79 0.32 -0.73 0.17
C SER A 79 -0.02 -1.70 1.30
N ILE A 80 -0.90 -2.68 1.07
CA ILE A 80 -1.27 -3.67 2.09
C ILE A 80 -0.12 -4.65 2.39
N ILE A 81 0.67 -5.04 1.39
CA ILE A 81 1.86 -5.88 1.61
C ILE A 81 2.90 -5.11 2.45
N CYS A 82 3.17 -3.84 2.13
CA CYS A 82 4.10 -3.03 2.93
C CYS A 82 3.60 -2.82 4.36
N CYS A 83 2.30 -2.58 4.53
CA CYS A 83 1.70 -2.49 5.85
C CYS A 83 1.90 -3.80 6.65
N GLY A 84 1.66 -4.96 6.03
CA GLY A 84 1.88 -6.27 6.65
C GLY A 84 3.34 -6.55 7.00
N LEU A 85 4.29 -6.14 6.15
CA LEU A 85 5.72 -6.27 6.42
C LEU A 85 6.14 -5.49 7.66
N VAL A 86 5.62 -4.27 7.83
CA VAL A 86 5.88 -3.45 9.03
C VAL A 86 5.22 -4.08 10.25
N GLN A 87 3.98 -4.56 10.12
CA GLN A 87 3.25 -5.22 11.21
C GLN A 87 3.96 -6.48 11.73
N VAL A 88 4.70 -7.22 10.88
CA VAL A 88 5.45 -8.43 11.28
C VAL A 88 6.50 -8.19 12.36
N GLN A 89 6.99 -6.96 12.51
CA GLN A 89 7.95 -6.60 13.54
C GLN A 89 7.30 -6.13 14.86
N TYR A 90 5.98 -5.93 14.87
CA TYR A 90 5.24 -5.36 16.00
C TYR A 90 4.12 -6.26 16.53
N ALA A 91 3.68 -7.26 15.75
CA ALA A 91 2.80 -8.35 16.17
C ALA A 91 3.63 -9.59 16.54
#